data_AF-A0A7K3IS02-F1
#
_entry.id   AF-A0A7K3IS02-F1
#
_cell.length_a   1.000
_cell.length_b   1.000
_cell.length_c   1.000
_cell.angle_alpha   90.00
_cell.angle_beta   90.00
_cell.angle_gamma   90.00
#
_symmetry.space_group_name_H-M   'P 1'
#
loop_
_entity.id
_entity.type
_entity.pdbx_description
1 polymer ?
#
loop_
_entity_poly.entity_id
_entity_poly.type
_entity_poly.pdbx_seq_one_letter_code
_entity_poly.pdbx_strand_id
1 'polypeptide(L)'
;LGVTEAGEGEDGRIRSAAGIGTLLSEGIGDTIRVSLSEDPEHEIPVAKEIVRFLCGSKGRVTNPIEPAAFQTRTNLYKPEVITYNNGRYLREDGNSYQGDMLIFNYKTAPLITGKEEGNIILNPVFSEDDPEKLVIDSAALLGRYFILKQADGICITNSGKIQGDKLKELSFSILQATEARITRNKYISCPTCGRTKFDLQDAVRKVKAATGHLTGLKIAIMGCIVNGPGEMAGADYGYVGAAKGKVHIYKGQTPVMKNVPEKDAIKELLRIIDEDGQAGNQAASSADQPLLPQ
;
A
#
# COMPACT_ATOMS: atom_id res chain seq x y z
N LEU A 1 11.26 -15.02 1.84
CA LEU A 1 10.14 -14.19 1.37
C LEU A 1 10.18 -12.84 2.08
N GLY A 2 9.85 -11.74 1.42
CA GLY A 2 9.80 -10.42 2.04
C GLY A 2 9.42 -9.35 1.03
N VAL A 3 8.75 -8.30 1.49
CA VAL A 3 8.48 -7.11 0.69
C VAL A 3 9.59 -6.10 0.95
N THR A 4 10.30 -5.66 -0.09
CA THR A 4 11.29 -4.59 0.03
C THR A 4 10.58 -3.24 0.08
N GLU A 5 11.21 -2.27 0.75
CA GLU A 5 10.75 -0.87 0.82
C GLU A 5 9.26 -0.74 1.18
N ALA A 6 8.85 -1.44 2.23
CA ALA A 6 7.44 -1.46 2.62
C ALA A 6 6.95 -0.06 3.03
N GLY A 7 7.86 0.77 3.55
CA GLY A 7 7.59 2.09 4.08
C GLY A 7 7.76 2.13 5.60
N GLU A 8 7.11 3.10 6.23
CA GLU A 8 7.10 3.29 7.69
C GLU A 8 5.68 3.18 8.25
N GLY A 9 5.57 2.95 9.56
CA GLY A 9 4.31 3.02 10.27
C GLY A 9 3.32 1.95 9.82
N GLU A 10 2.04 2.31 9.87
CA GLU A 10 0.93 1.42 9.48
C GLU A 10 1.04 0.98 8.02
N ASP A 11 1.37 1.90 7.10
CA ASP A 11 1.51 1.60 5.66
C ASP A 11 2.55 0.50 5.39
N GLY A 12 3.69 0.57 6.07
CA GLY A 12 4.76 -0.44 5.94
C GLY A 12 4.33 -1.81 6.47
N ARG A 13 3.58 -1.84 7.57
CA ARG A 13 3.03 -3.06 8.17
C ARG A 13 1.99 -3.71 7.26
N ILE A 14 1.03 -2.93 6.76
CA ILE A 14 -0.01 -3.40 5.83
C ILE A 14 0.62 -3.95 4.56
N ARG A 15 1.55 -3.23 3.92
CA ARG A 15 2.15 -3.69 2.67
C ARG A 15 2.95 -4.98 2.86
N SER A 16 3.71 -5.06 3.95
CA SER A 16 4.45 -6.27 4.31
C SER A 16 3.51 -7.45 4.54
N ALA A 17 2.47 -7.25 5.36
CA ALA A 17 1.50 -8.28 5.69
C ALA A 17 0.71 -8.76 4.46
N ALA A 18 0.23 -7.84 3.61
CA ALA A 18 -0.51 -8.19 2.39
C ALA A 18 0.35 -8.99 1.40
N GLY A 19 1.58 -8.52 1.13
CA GLY A 19 2.47 -9.20 0.18
C GLY A 19 2.98 -10.55 0.70
N ILE A 20 3.48 -10.58 1.94
CA ILE A 20 3.99 -11.82 2.56
C ILE A 20 2.84 -12.80 2.78
N GLY A 21 1.72 -12.33 3.32
CA GLY A 21 0.58 -13.16 3.66
C GLY A 21 -0.05 -13.86 2.46
N THR A 22 -0.11 -13.17 1.31
CA THR A 22 -0.56 -13.76 0.04
C THR A 22 0.23 -15.03 -0.29
N LEU A 23 1.56 -14.94 -0.33
CA LEU A 23 2.41 -16.07 -0.71
C LEU A 23 2.50 -17.13 0.38
N LEU A 24 2.57 -16.73 1.66
CA LEU A 24 2.55 -17.69 2.77
C LEU A 24 1.26 -18.52 2.79
N SER A 25 0.10 -17.91 2.51
CA SER A 25 -1.18 -18.61 2.47
C SER A 25 -1.22 -19.72 1.41
N GLU A 26 -0.46 -19.56 0.33
CA GLU A 26 -0.25 -20.56 -0.73
C GLU A 26 0.84 -21.60 -0.37
N GLY A 27 1.38 -21.55 0.85
CA GLY A 27 2.45 -22.43 1.31
C GLY A 27 3.84 -22.05 0.80
N ILE A 28 4.02 -20.83 0.28
CA ILE A 28 5.29 -20.37 -0.30
C ILE A 28 6.05 -19.51 0.71
N GLY A 29 7.19 -20.02 1.19
CA GLY A 29 8.18 -19.26 1.97
C GLY A 29 8.61 -19.94 3.26
N ASP A 30 9.87 -20.37 3.33
CA ASP A 30 10.45 -21.02 4.51
C ASP A 30 10.98 -20.04 5.56
N THR A 31 11.30 -18.82 5.12
CA THR A 31 11.77 -17.72 5.97
C THR A 31 11.18 -16.42 5.48
N ILE A 32 10.82 -15.54 6.41
CA ILE A 32 10.29 -14.21 6.08
C ILE A 32 11.16 -13.09 6.64
N ARG A 33 11.17 -11.96 5.92
CA ARG A 33 11.73 -10.70 6.39
C ARG A 33 10.74 -9.58 6.12
N VAL A 34 10.42 -8.83 7.17
CA VAL A 34 9.73 -7.54 7.09
C VAL A 34 10.81 -6.46 6.93
N SER A 35 10.60 -5.49 6.04
CA SER A 35 11.60 -4.45 5.74
C SER A 35 10.96 -3.07 5.91
N LEU A 36 11.07 -2.49 7.11
CA LEU A 36 10.52 -1.18 7.44
C LEU A 36 11.60 -0.10 7.33
N SER A 37 11.18 1.15 7.18
CA SER A 37 12.09 2.31 7.29
C SER A 37 12.30 2.77 8.74
N GLU A 38 11.58 2.18 9.69
CA GLU A 38 11.75 2.33 11.14
C GLU A 38 12.97 1.53 11.64
N ASP A 39 13.28 1.68 12.93
CA ASP A 39 14.36 0.91 13.56
C ASP A 39 14.07 -0.60 13.52
N PRO A 40 15.10 -1.46 13.33
CA PRO A 40 14.93 -2.90 13.08
C PRO A 40 14.14 -3.66 14.14
N GLU A 41 14.10 -3.17 15.38
CA GLU A 41 13.32 -3.73 16.48
C GLU A 41 11.82 -3.78 16.17
N HIS A 42 11.32 -2.93 15.27
CA HIS A 42 9.94 -2.90 14.82
C HIS A 42 9.63 -3.95 13.73
N GLU A 43 10.63 -4.52 13.06
CA GLU A 43 10.41 -5.50 11.98
C GLU A 43 9.99 -6.87 12.51
N ILE A 44 10.66 -7.34 13.58
CA ILE A 44 10.46 -8.69 14.13
C ILE A 44 9.06 -8.91 14.73
N PRO A 45 8.46 -7.97 15.50
CA PRO A 45 7.10 -8.12 15.99
C PRO A 45 6.09 -8.33 14.85
N VAL A 46 6.21 -7.57 13.77
CA VAL A 46 5.33 -7.67 12.59
C VAL A 46 5.50 -9.02 11.90
N ALA A 47 6.74 -9.47 11.71
CA ALA A 47 7.02 -10.78 11.12
C ALA A 47 6.43 -11.93 11.97
N LYS A 48 6.59 -11.86 13.28
CA LYS A 48 6.02 -12.85 14.21
C LYS A 48 4.50 -12.87 14.15
N GLU A 49 3.87 -11.71 14.04
CA GLU A 49 2.42 -11.59 13.95
C GLU A 49 1.87 -12.24 12.66
N ILE A 50 2.46 -11.92 11.51
CA ILE A 50 2.08 -12.52 10.22
C ILE A 50 2.16 -14.07 10.29
N VAL A 51 3.24 -14.61 10.84
CA VAL A 51 3.40 -16.06 11.01
C VAL A 51 2.41 -16.61 12.03
N ARG A 52 2.20 -15.94 13.16
CA ARG A 52 1.25 -16.36 14.20
C ARG A 52 -0.16 -16.49 13.62
N PHE A 53 -0.61 -15.48 12.87
CA PHE A 53 -1.95 -15.41 12.30
C PHE A 53 -2.17 -16.47 11.22
N LEU A 54 -1.25 -16.61 10.26
CA LEU A 54 -1.44 -17.52 9.11
C LEU A 54 -1.01 -18.97 9.39
N CYS A 55 0.07 -19.16 10.14
CA CYS A 55 0.70 -20.46 10.35
C CYS A 55 0.37 -21.09 11.70
N GLY A 56 -0.17 -20.31 12.65
CA GLY A 56 -0.45 -20.75 14.00
C GLY A 56 0.81 -21.23 14.74
N SER A 57 0.62 -22.09 15.76
CA SER A 57 1.69 -22.58 16.62
C SER A 57 2.72 -23.48 15.94
N LYS A 58 2.38 -24.04 14.78
CA LYS A 58 3.28 -24.93 14.02
C LYS A 58 4.32 -24.17 13.19
N GLY A 59 4.15 -22.84 13.02
CA GLY A 59 5.06 -22.03 12.22
C GLY A 59 5.04 -22.33 10.71
N ARG A 60 4.09 -23.15 10.23
CA ARG A 60 3.83 -23.38 8.81
C ARG A 60 2.33 -23.46 8.51
N VAL A 61 1.95 -23.03 7.32
CA VAL A 61 0.58 -23.25 6.81
C VAL A 61 0.36 -24.74 6.58
N THR A 62 -0.69 -25.30 7.19
CA THR A 62 -0.97 -26.75 7.11
C THR A 62 -1.85 -27.14 5.93
N ASN A 63 -2.73 -26.22 5.49
CA ASN A 63 -3.64 -26.40 4.37
C ASN A 63 -3.41 -25.23 3.42
N PRO A 64 -2.37 -25.28 2.58
CA PRO A 64 -2.09 -24.21 1.64
C PRO A 64 -3.24 -24.09 0.65
N ILE A 65 -3.57 -22.86 0.26
CA ILE A 65 -4.54 -22.60 -0.79
C ILE A 65 -3.85 -22.65 -2.15
N GLU A 66 -4.56 -23.16 -3.16
CA GLU A 66 -4.00 -23.24 -4.52
C GLU A 66 -3.70 -21.85 -5.07
N PRO A 67 -2.54 -21.63 -5.72
CA PRO A 67 -2.22 -20.36 -6.35
C PRO A 67 -3.30 -19.91 -7.34
N ALA A 68 -3.66 -18.64 -7.27
CA ALA A 68 -4.69 -18.07 -8.14
C ALA A 68 -4.08 -17.09 -9.14
N ALA A 69 -4.63 -17.08 -10.34
CA ALA A 69 -4.23 -16.13 -11.37
C ALA A 69 -4.82 -14.74 -11.08
N PHE A 70 -4.09 -13.72 -11.53
CA PHE A 70 -4.59 -12.36 -11.54
C PHE A 70 -5.84 -12.25 -12.43
N GLN A 71 -6.88 -11.57 -11.95
CA GLN A 71 -8.09 -11.37 -12.70
C GLN A 71 -7.97 -10.13 -13.60
N THR A 72 -8.10 -10.34 -14.91
CA THR A 72 -8.23 -9.25 -15.88
C THR A 72 -9.60 -8.60 -15.73
N ARG A 73 -9.63 -7.27 -15.53
CA ARG A 73 -10.86 -6.48 -15.42
C ARG A 73 -11.08 -5.70 -16.71
N THR A 74 -12.31 -5.74 -17.25
CA THR A 74 -12.71 -5.00 -18.46
C THR A 74 -12.96 -3.52 -18.17
N ASN A 75 -13.50 -3.23 -16.98
CA ASN A 75 -13.73 -1.88 -16.48
C ASN A 75 -12.61 -1.44 -15.54
N LEU A 76 -12.54 -0.13 -15.27
CA LEU A 76 -11.63 0.42 -14.27
C LEU A 76 -11.84 -0.28 -12.92
N TYR A 77 -10.80 -0.97 -12.45
CA TYR A 77 -10.82 -1.64 -11.16
C TYR A 77 -10.75 -0.61 -10.03
N LYS A 78 -11.86 -0.45 -9.31
CA LYS A 78 -11.97 0.48 -8.19
C LYS A 78 -12.85 -0.15 -7.11
N PRO A 79 -12.26 -0.96 -6.21
CA PRO A 79 -13.02 -1.58 -5.14
C PRO A 79 -13.72 -0.56 -4.25
N GLU A 80 -14.97 -0.87 -3.90
CA GLU A 80 -15.78 -0.06 -3.00
C GLU A 80 -15.44 -0.37 -1.53
N VAL A 81 -15.45 0.66 -0.69
CA VAL A 81 -15.33 0.53 0.76
C VAL A 81 -16.71 0.62 1.40
N ILE A 82 -17.11 -0.44 2.08
CA ILE A 82 -18.36 -0.51 2.84
C ILE A 82 -18.02 -0.50 4.33
N THR A 83 -18.80 0.26 5.09
CA THR A 83 -18.63 0.39 6.54
C THR A 83 -19.80 -0.19 7.28
N TYR A 84 -19.55 -0.83 8.41
CA TYR A 84 -20.61 -1.30 9.31
C TYR A 84 -20.71 -0.35 10.50
N ASN A 85 -21.85 0.31 10.65
CA ASN A 85 -22.11 1.23 11.76
C ASN A 85 -23.57 1.12 12.22
N ASN A 86 -23.80 1.05 13.53
CA ASN A 86 -25.14 1.02 14.13
C ASN A 86 -26.09 -0.02 13.50
N GLY A 87 -25.57 -1.23 13.22
CA GLY A 87 -26.38 -2.30 12.64
C GLY A 87 -26.62 -2.20 11.13
N ARG A 88 -26.04 -1.20 10.44
CA ARG A 88 -26.25 -0.95 9.02
C ARG A 88 -24.93 -0.93 8.26
N TYR A 89 -24.98 -1.44 7.03
CA TYR A 89 -23.90 -1.30 6.08
C TYR A 89 -24.10 -0.03 5.26
N LEU A 90 -23.06 0.79 5.16
CA LEU A 90 -23.07 2.07 4.46
C LEU A 90 -21.97 2.08 3.41
N ARG A 91 -22.34 2.56 2.23
CA ARG A 91 -21.43 2.92 1.14
C ARG A 91 -20.65 4.18 1.49
N GLU A 92 -19.65 4.50 0.67
CA GLU A 92 -18.80 5.68 0.86
C GLU A 92 -19.56 7.01 0.78
N ASP A 93 -20.63 7.06 -0.01
CA ASP A 93 -21.52 8.21 -0.17
C ASP A 93 -22.53 8.37 0.99
N GLY A 94 -22.50 7.45 1.97
CA GLY A 94 -23.41 7.43 3.11
C GLY A 94 -24.73 6.70 2.88
N ASN A 95 -25.01 6.23 1.65
CA ASN A 95 -26.20 5.45 1.36
C ASN A 95 -26.08 4.03 1.93
N SER A 96 -27.23 3.41 2.24
CA SER A 96 -27.24 2.03 2.74
C SER A 96 -26.83 1.02 1.66
N TYR A 97 -25.99 0.07 2.02
CA TYR A 97 -25.64 -1.07 1.19
C TYR A 97 -26.59 -2.25 1.50
N GLN A 98 -27.22 -2.80 0.45
CA GLN A 98 -28.16 -3.94 0.56
C GLN A 98 -27.77 -5.15 -0.30
N GLY A 99 -26.57 -5.15 -0.89
CA GLY A 99 -26.09 -6.28 -1.67
C GLY A 99 -25.60 -7.44 -0.79
N ASP A 100 -25.27 -8.55 -1.44
CA ASP A 100 -24.67 -9.71 -0.77
C ASP A 100 -23.21 -9.45 -0.43
N MET A 101 -22.78 -9.99 0.71
CA MET A 101 -21.39 -9.95 1.18
C MET A 101 -20.94 -11.34 1.60
N LEU A 102 -19.70 -11.67 1.27
CA LEU A 102 -19.03 -12.85 1.80
C LEU A 102 -18.53 -12.52 3.20
N ILE A 103 -19.26 -12.96 4.21
CA ILE A 103 -18.90 -12.80 5.63
C ILE A 103 -18.12 -14.04 6.08
N PHE A 104 -16.91 -13.84 6.62
CA PHE A 104 -16.04 -14.96 6.99
C PHE A 104 -15.09 -14.60 8.14
N ASN A 105 -14.45 -15.60 8.72
CA ASN A 105 -13.25 -15.42 9.53
C ASN A 105 -12.05 -16.07 8.83
N TYR A 106 -10.86 -15.95 9.41
CA TYR A 106 -9.62 -16.46 8.79
C TYR A 106 -9.68 -17.97 8.42
N LYS A 107 -10.43 -18.80 9.16
CA LYS A 107 -10.54 -20.25 8.88
C LYS A 107 -11.48 -20.57 7.74
N THR A 108 -12.41 -19.66 7.45
CA THR A 108 -13.48 -19.85 6.45
C THR A 108 -13.32 -18.86 5.29
N ALA A 109 -12.10 -18.38 5.06
CA ALA A 109 -11.81 -17.45 3.99
C ALA A 109 -12.20 -18.06 2.63
N PRO A 110 -12.96 -17.34 1.78
CA PRO A 110 -13.46 -17.89 0.52
C PRO A 110 -12.33 -18.08 -0.49
N LEU A 111 -12.42 -19.11 -1.33
CA LEU A 111 -11.55 -19.25 -2.49
C LEU A 111 -12.27 -18.63 -3.69
N ILE A 112 -11.68 -17.57 -4.25
CA ILE A 112 -12.17 -16.90 -5.45
C ILE A 112 -11.32 -17.36 -6.63
N THR A 113 -11.96 -17.94 -7.63
CA THR A 113 -11.29 -18.54 -8.80
C THR A 113 -11.32 -17.64 -10.03
N GLY A 114 -11.93 -16.46 -9.93
CA GLY A 114 -12.04 -15.47 -11.01
C GLY A 114 -13.07 -15.81 -12.09
N LYS A 115 -13.78 -16.93 -11.94
CA LYS A 115 -14.92 -17.34 -12.79
C LYS A 115 -16.28 -16.96 -12.21
N GLU A 116 -16.31 -16.45 -10.99
CA GLU A 116 -17.55 -16.03 -10.34
C GLU A 116 -18.09 -14.77 -11.03
N GLU A 117 -19.34 -14.85 -11.49
CA GLU A 117 -20.09 -13.70 -12.01
C GLU A 117 -20.70 -12.94 -10.84
N GLY A 118 -20.41 -11.64 -10.72
CA GLY A 118 -21.05 -10.77 -9.71
C GLY A 118 -20.11 -9.79 -9.04
N ASN A 119 -20.68 -8.95 -8.18
CA ASN A 119 -19.97 -7.95 -7.37
C ASN A 119 -19.52 -8.62 -6.05
N ILE A 120 -18.26 -9.01 -5.94
CA ILE A 120 -17.75 -9.74 -4.77
C ILE A 120 -17.29 -8.77 -3.70
N ILE A 121 -18.09 -8.63 -2.64
CA ILE A 121 -17.71 -7.85 -1.46
C ILE A 121 -17.26 -8.78 -0.34
N LEU A 122 -16.05 -8.55 0.17
CA LEU A 122 -15.49 -9.31 1.30
C LEU A 122 -15.77 -8.61 2.63
N ASN A 123 -16.24 -9.35 3.62
CA ASN A 123 -16.43 -8.89 4.99
C ASN A 123 -15.81 -9.86 6.01
N PRO A 124 -14.48 -9.83 6.23
CA PRO A 124 -13.89 -10.56 7.34
C PRO A 124 -14.33 -10.01 8.69
N VAL A 125 -14.59 -10.92 9.62
CA VAL A 125 -15.02 -10.64 10.99
C VAL A 125 -13.89 -10.95 11.97
N PHE A 126 -13.50 -9.95 12.74
CA PHE A 126 -12.46 -10.03 13.77
C PHE A 126 -13.02 -9.84 15.19
N SER A 127 -12.20 -10.22 16.16
CA SER A 127 -12.40 -9.94 17.58
C SER A 127 -11.05 -9.57 18.17
N GLU A 128 -10.58 -8.36 17.84
CA GLU A 128 -9.24 -7.88 18.21
C GLU A 128 -9.33 -6.47 18.80
N ASP A 129 -8.61 -6.28 19.90
CA ASP A 129 -8.52 -5.04 20.65
C ASP A 129 -7.22 -4.28 20.36
N ASP A 130 -6.19 -5.00 19.91
CA ASP A 130 -4.91 -4.43 19.53
C ASP A 130 -4.95 -3.89 18.09
N PRO A 131 -4.80 -2.57 17.90
CA PRO A 131 -4.88 -1.96 16.58
C PRO A 131 -3.79 -2.46 15.64
N GLU A 132 -2.58 -2.71 16.12
CA GLU A 132 -1.46 -3.13 15.28
C GLU A 132 -1.68 -4.56 14.77
N LYS A 133 -2.17 -5.45 15.64
CA LYS A 133 -2.54 -6.81 15.24
C LYS A 133 -3.69 -6.82 14.25
N LEU A 134 -4.75 -6.07 14.50
CA LEU A 134 -5.90 -6.03 13.60
C LEU A 134 -5.48 -5.57 12.19
N VAL A 135 -4.59 -4.57 12.11
CA VAL A 135 -4.02 -4.09 10.85
C VAL A 135 -3.27 -5.20 10.13
N ILE A 136 -2.35 -5.88 10.82
CA ILE A 136 -1.51 -6.94 10.24
C ILE A 136 -2.36 -8.13 9.81
N ASP A 137 -3.26 -8.61 10.66
CA ASP A 137 -4.12 -9.76 10.42
C ASP A 137 -5.09 -9.51 9.25
N SER A 138 -5.71 -8.33 9.23
CA SER A 138 -6.60 -7.93 8.14
C SER A 138 -5.86 -7.84 6.81
N ALA A 139 -4.67 -7.23 6.80
CA ALA A 139 -3.86 -7.09 5.59
C ALA A 139 -3.34 -8.45 5.10
N ALA A 140 -2.87 -9.31 6.00
CA ALA A 140 -2.41 -10.66 5.66
C ALA A 140 -3.53 -11.54 5.08
N LEU A 141 -4.75 -11.42 5.61
CA LEU A 141 -5.91 -12.15 5.12
C LEU A 141 -6.41 -11.62 3.77
N LEU A 142 -6.52 -10.29 3.65
CA LEU A 142 -7.18 -9.64 2.50
C LEU A 142 -6.25 -9.37 1.32
N GLY A 143 -4.94 -9.31 1.56
CA GLY A 143 -3.94 -8.91 0.57
C GLY A 143 -4.09 -9.65 -0.75
N ARG A 144 -4.27 -10.98 -0.69
CA ARG A 144 -4.43 -11.85 -1.85
C ARG A 144 -5.53 -11.37 -2.78
N TYR A 145 -6.73 -11.13 -2.24
CA TYR A 145 -7.91 -10.82 -3.04
C TYR A 145 -7.77 -9.51 -3.80
N PHE A 146 -7.10 -8.51 -3.22
CA PHE A 146 -6.96 -7.21 -3.85
C PHE A 146 -5.70 -7.12 -4.73
N ILE A 147 -4.61 -7.82 -4.37
CA ILE A 147 -3.42 -7.96 -5.23
C ILE A 147 -3.80 -8.69 -6.53
N LEU A 148 -4.60 -9.75 -6.44
CA LEU A 148 -5.04 -10.53 -7.60
C LEU A 148 -6.28 -9.95 -8.30
N LYS A 149 -6.78 -8.79 -7.84
CA LYS A 149 -7.97 -8.11 -8.33
C LYS A 149 -9.24 -8.98 -8.37
N GLN A 150 -9.41 -9.83 -7.38
CA GLN A 150 -10.48 -10.81 -7.27
C GLN A 150 -11.74 -10.28 -6.58
N ALA A 151 -11.60 -9.34 -5.66
CA ALA A 151 -12.74 -8.74 -4.95
C ALA A 151 -13.08 -7.35 -5.50
N ASP A 152 -14.36 -7.01 -5.49
CA ASP A 152 -14.92 -5.73 -5.95
C ASP A 152 -15.17 -4.75 -4.79
N GLY A 153 -15.03 -5.20 -3.55
CA GLY A 153 -15.07 -4.31 -2.40
C GLY A 153 -14.73 -4.98 -1.08
N ILE A 154 -14.61 -4.13 -0.07
CA ILE A 154 -14.10 -4.45 1.25
C ILE A 154 -15.03 -3.87 2.31
N CYS A 155 -15.37 -4.68 3.29
CA CYS A 155 -15.91 -4.28 4.57
C CYS A 155 -15.08 -4.99 5.65
N ILE A 156 -14.75 -4.35 6.75
CA ILE A 156 -14.10 -5.03 7.87
C ILE A 156 -15.03 -4.90 9.05
N THR A 157 -15.39 -6.03 9.65
CA THR A 157 -16.16 -6.04 10.89
C THR A 157 -15.25 -6.46 12.03
N ASN A 158 -15.27 -5.72 13.13
CA ASN A 158 -14.55 -6.09 14.34
C ASN A 158 -15.46 -5.95 15.55
N SER A 159 -15.50 -6.99 16.37
CA SER A 159 -16.25 -7.01 17.63
C SER A 159 -15.45 -6.45 18.83
N GLY A 160 -14.14 -6.22 18.66
CA GLY A 160 -13.27 -5.60 19.65
C GLY A 160 -13.38 -4.07 19.70
N LYS A 161 -12.40 -3.42 20.33
CA LYS A 161 -12.38 -1.95 20.57
C LYS A 161 -12.25 -1.08 19.32
N ILE A 162 -11.67 -1.59 18.23
CA ILE A 162 -11.47 -0.82 17.00
C ILE A 162 -12.70 -0.99 16.10
N GLN A 163 -13.47 0.08 15.91
CA GLN A 163 -14.71 0.07 15.13
C GLN A 163 -14.89 1.36 14.32
N GLY A 164 -15.93 1.41 13.48
CA GLY A 164 -16.35 2.62 12.77
C GLY A 164 -15.28 3.17 11.83
N ASP A 165 -14.99 4.47 11.93
CA ASP A 165 -14.09 5.19 11.02
C ASP A 165 -12.69 4.59 10.97
N LYS A 166 -12.18 4.01 12.07
CA LYS A 166 -10.88 3.34 12.07
C LYS A 166 -10.85 2.11 11.14
N LEU A 167 -11.94 1.36 11.06
CA LEU A 167 -12.06 0.22 10.13
C LEU A 167 -12.21 0.69 8.68
N LYS A 168 -12.87 1.84 8.47
CA LYS A 168 -12.94 2.51 7.17
C LYS A 168 -11.55 2.92 6.70
N GLU A 169 -10.77 3.57 7.57
CA GLU A 169 -9.38 3.98 7.30
C GLU A 169 -8.48 2.79 7.01
N LEU A 170 -8.58 1.71 7.79
CA LEU A 170 -7.87 0.45 7.54
C LEU A 170 -8.23 -0.14 6.17
N SER A 171 -9.52 -0.12 5.80
CA SER A 171 -9.97 -0.63 4.52
C SER A 171 -9.33 0.13 3.35
N PHE A 172 -9.32 1.47 3.40
CA PHE A 172 -8.61 2.29 2.41
C PHE A 172 -7.11 2.05 2.41
N SER A 173 -6.50 1.87 3.58
CA SER A 173 -5.06 1.62 3.70
C SER A 173 -4.65 0.25 3.12
N ILE A 174 -5.47 -0.78 3.28
CA ILE A 174 -5.28 -2.09 2.61
C ILE A 174 -5.37 -1.92 1.09
N LEU A 175 -6.42 -1.26 0.58
CA LEU A 175 -6.57 -1.05 -0.86
C LEU A 175 -5.43 -0.20 -1.47
N GLN A 176 -4.93 0.78 -0.72
CA GLN A 176 -3.75 1.58 -1.10
C GLN A 176 -2.49 0.71 -1.15
N ALA A 177 -2.28 -0.15 -0.16
CA ALA A 177 -1.09 -0.99 -0.05
C ALA A 177 -1.03 -2.06 -1.14
N THR A 178 -2.18 -2.62 -1.54
CA THR A 178 -2.29 -3.60 -2.63
C THR A 178 -2.37 -2.96 -4.02
N GLU A 179 -2.29 -1.63 -4.11
CA GLU A 179 -2.52 -0.85 -5.35
C GLU A 179 -3.88 -1.12 -6.02
N ALA A 180 -4.85 -1.65 -5.27
CA ALA A 180 -6.19 -1.87 -5.76
C ALA A 180 -6.98 -0.56 -5.89
N ARG A 181 -6.69 0.41 -5.01
CA ARG A 181 -7.23 1.77 -5.11
C ARG A 181 -6.29 2.78 -4.44
N ILE A 182 -5.90 3.79 -5.20
CA ILE A 182 -5.02 4.86 -4.71
C ILE A 182 -5.88 6.03 -4.21
N THR A 183 -5.68 6.42 -2.95
CA THR A 183 -6.42 7.49 -2.25
C THR A 183 -5.51 8.61 -1.76
N ARG A 184 -4.23 8.31 -1.55
CA ARG A 184 -3.18 9.25 -1.13
C ARG A 184 -1.89 9.00 -1.88
N ASN A 185 -0.93 9.91 -1.75
CA ASN A 185 0.42 9.66 -2.25
C ASN A 185 1.02 8.40 -1.62
N LYS A 186 1.74 7.64 -2.44
CA LYS A 186 2.50 6.47 -2.01
C LYS A 186 3.94 6.90 -1.79
N TYR A 187 4.41 6.74 -0.56
CA TYR A 187 5.81 6.94 -0.22
C TYR A 187 6.52 5.59 -0.23
N ILE A 188 7.66 5.53 -0.91
CA ILE A 188 8.52 4.35 -1.01
C ILE A 188 9.84 4.73 -0.35
N SER A 189 10.30 3.95 0.61
CA SER A 189 11.53 4.25 1.31
C SER A 189 12.30 2.99 1.62
N CYS A 190 13.61 3.05 1.43
CA CYS A 190 14.48 1.93 1.76
C CYS A 190 14.51 1.71 3.29
N PRO A 191 14.86 0.51 3.75
CA PRO A 191 15.28 0.32 5.13
C PRO A 191 16.51 1.16 5.43
N THR A 192 16.68 1.58 6.68
CA THR A 192 17.93 2.23 7.09
C THR A 192 19.08 1.23 7.05
N CYS A 193 20.25 1.65 6.55
CA CYS A 193 21.46 0.83 6.56
C CYS A 193 22.72 1.68 6.72
N GLY A 194 23.89 1.07 6.94
CA GLY A 194 25.17 1.78 7.06
C GLY A 194 25.62 2.57 5.81
N ARG A 195 24.89 2.46 4.69
CA ARG A 195 25.15 3.24 3.47
C ARG A 195 24.37 4.55 3.41
N THR A 196 23.34 4.70 4.25
CA THR A 196 22.47 5.88 4.29
C THR A 196 23.30 7.14 4.52
N LYS A 197 23.02 8.22 3.76
CA LYS A 197 23.84 9.44 3.71
C LYS A 197 23.28 10.63 4.52
N PHE A 198 22.06 10.51 5.02
CA PHE A 198 21.33 11.52 5.79
C PHE A 198 20.36 10.82 6.76
N ASP A 199 19.64 11.58 7.59
CA ASP A 199 18.57 11.02 8.41
C ASP A 199 17.36 10.67 7.54
N LEU A 200 17.22 9.38 7.21
CA LEU A 200 16.19 8.91 6.29
C LEU A 200 14.78 9.13 6.84
N GLN A 201 14.56 8.89 8.13
CA GLN A 201 13.25 9.05 8.77
C GLN A 201 12.84 10.52 8.77
N ASP A 202 13.77 11.43 9.06
CA ASP A 202 13.53 12.87 8.99
C ASP A 202 13.22 13.35 7.56
N ALA A 203 13.97 12.85 6.57
CA ALA A 203 13.69 13.18 5.17
C ALA A 203 12.32 12.67 4.71
N VAL A 204 11.94 11.43 5.05
CA VAL A 204 10.60 10.88 4.75
C VAL A 204 9.53 11.76 5.36
N ARG A 205 9.67 12.13 6.64
CA ARG A 205 8.71 13.01 7.34
C ARG A 205 8.56 14.37 6.66
N LYS A 206 9.69 15.01 6.30
CA LYS A 206 9.69 16.32 5.65
C LYS A 206 9.11 16.27 4.24
N VAL A 207 9.43 15.24 3.45
CA VAL A 207 8.85 15.04 2.11
C VAL A 207 7.34 14.82 2.23
N LYS A 208 6.89 13.95 3.14
CA LYS A 208 5.46 13.73 3.41
C LYS A 208 4.72 15.02 3.77
N ALA A 209 5.30 15.83 4.66
CA ALA A 209 4.71 17.11 5.05
C ALA A 209 4.61 18.09 3.87
N ALA A 210 5.62 18.10 3.00
CA ALA A 210 5.66 18.97 1.82
C ALA A 210 4.67 18.53 0.73
N THR A 211 4.51 17.22 0.51
CA THR A 211 3.73 16.69 -0.63
C THR A 211 2.38 16.10 -0.25
N GLY A 212 2.02 16.04 1.03
CA GLY A 212 0.82 15.36 1.51
C GLY A 212 -0.52 15.92 1.03
N HIS A 213 -0.54 17.17 0.55
CA HIS A 213 -1.70 17.82 -0.04
C HIS A 213 -1.96 17.38 -1.50
N LEU A 214 -0.97 16.74 -2.14
CA LEU A 214 -1.09 16.14 -3.47
C LEU A 214 -1.62 14.71 -3.34
N THR A 215 -2.16 14.17 -4.43
CA THR A 215 -2.70 12.80 -4.46
C THR A 215 -2.27 12.06 -5.72
N GLY A 216 -2.11 10.74 -5.61
CA GLY A 216 -1.84 9.87 -6.75
C GLY A 216 -0.36 9.78 -7.15
N LEU A 217 0.56 10.42 -6.42
CA LEU A 217 2.00 10.35 -6.71
C LEU A 217 2.66 9.17 -5.99
N LYS A 218 3.60 8.51 -6.66
CA LYS A 218 4.55 7.55 -6.09
C LYS A 218 5.89 8.26 -5.89
N ILE A 219 6.23 8.61 -4.65
CA ILE A 219 7.45 9.36 -4.32
C ILE A 219 8.40 8.46 -3.55
N ALA A 220 9.60 8.25 -4.08
CA ALA A 220 10.65 7.47 -3.45
C ALA A 220 11.62 8.35 -2.65
N ILE A 221 12.00 7.90 -1.46
CA ILE A 221 12.98 8.53 -0.57
C ILE A 221 14.01 7.47 -0.21
N MET A 222 15.21 7.57 -0.78
CA MET A 222 16.24 6.54 -0.71
C MET A 222 17.50 7.06 -0.03
N GLY A 223 18.00 6.31 0.95
CA GLY A 223 19.14 6.70 1.76
C GLY A 223 20.48 6.74 1.02
N CYS A 224 20.61 6.02 -0.10
CA CYS A 224 21.86 5.95 -0.87
C CYS A 224 21.64 5.74 -2.37
N ILE A 225 22.63 6.14 -3.16
CA ILE A 225 22.66 6.00 -4.63
C ILE A 225 22.87 4.56 -5.11
N VAL A 226 23.29 3.65 -4.22
CA VAL A 226 23.72 2.31 -4.63
C VAL A 226 22.53 1.44 -5.01
N ASN A 227 21.59 1.25 -4.09
CA ASN A 227 20.38 0.48 -4.36
C ASN A 227 19.18 1.38 -4.69
N GLY A 228 19.21 2.65 -4.22
CA GLY A 228 18.07 3.56 -4.33
C GLY A 228 17.45 3.66 -5.73
N PRO A 229 18.23 3.84 -6.82
CA PRO A 229 17.68 3.91 -8.16
C PRO A 229 16.96 2.65 -8.65
N GLY A 230 17.38 1.47 -8.20
CA GLY A 230 16.73 0.20 -8.53
C GLY A 230 15.47 -0.04 -7.71
N GLU A 231 15.58 0.21 -6.41
CA GLU A 231 14.49 0.16 -5.42
C GLU A 231 13.31 1.06 -5.86
N MET A 232 13.60 2.28 -6.33
CA MET A 232 12.57 3.23 -6.76
C MET A 232 12.04 3.07 -8.20
N ALA A 233 12.30 1.96 -8.90
CA ALA A 233 11.99 1.82 -10.32
C ALA A 233 10.52 2.11 -10.72
N GLY A 234 9.58 1.94 -9.79
CA GLY A 234 8.16 2.22 -9.99
C GLY A 234 7.68 3.56 -9.43
N ALA A 235 8.58 4.48 -9.04
CA ALA A 235 8.24 5.80 -8.52
C ALA A 235 8.17 6.85 -9.63
N ASP A 236 7.29 7.84 -9.46
CA ASP A 236 7.18 9.01 -10.35
C ASP A 236 8.33 10.00 -10.07
N TYR A 237 8.70 10.15 -8.80
CA TYR A 237 9.76 11.04 -8.36
C TYR A 237 10.65 10.37 -7.32
N GLY A 238 11.92 10.75 -7.27
CA GLY A 238 12.88 10.21 -6.31
C GLY A 238 13.72 11.27 -5.62
N TYR A 239 13.89 11.12 -4.31
CA TYR A 239 14.82 11.83 -3.44
C TYR A 239 15.90 10.85 -3.00
N VAL A 240 17.12 10.93 -3.53
CA VAL A 240 18.13 9.87 -3.37
C VAL A 240 19.45 10.41 -2.81
N GLY A 241 19.95 9.81 -1.73
CA GLY A 241 21.22 10.20 -1.10
C GLY A 241 22.43 9.98 -1.99
N ALA A 242 23.14 11.05 -2.33
CA ALA A 242 24.31 11.00 -3.19
C ALA A 242 25.62 11.07 -2.39
N ALA A 243 25.70 12.01 -1.46
CA ALA A 243 26.83 12.20 -0.56
C ALA A 243 26.36 12.87 0.74
N LYS A 244 27.25 13.05 1.72
CA LYS A 244 26.91 13.75 2.96
C LYS A 244 26.38 15.16 2.65
N GLY A 245 25.14 15.44 3.07
CA GLY A 245 24.45 16.71 2.83
C GLY A 245 24.05 16.98 1.37
N LYS A 246 24.07 15.96 0.50
CA LYS A 246 23.75 16.09 -0.93
C LYS A 246 22.85 14.95 -1.42
N VAL A 247 21.87 15.30 -2.24
CA VAL A 247 20.94 14.36 -2.84
C VAL A 247 20.85 14.53 -4.35
N HIS A 248 20.25 13.55 -5.01
CA HIS A 248 19.83 13.61 -6.40
C HIS A 248 18.30 13.61 -6.43
N ILE A 249 17.74 14.43 -7.31
CA ILE A 249 16.31 14.42 -7.61
C ILE A 249 16.10 13.68 -8.91
N TYR A 250 15.15 12.76 -8.90
CA TYR A 250 14.80 11.89 -10.01
C TYR A 250 13.37 12.14 -10.47
N LYS A 251 13.15 11.98 -11.78
CA LYS A 251 11.85 11.81 -12.41
C LYS A 251 11.83 10.44 -13.08
N GLY A 252 10.95 9.56 -12.61
CA GLY A 252 11.08 8.13 -12.85
C GLY A 252 12.46 7.63 -12.39
N GLN A 253 13.16 6.95 -13.30
CA GLN A 253 14.53 6.48 -13.06
C GLN A 253 15.62 7.47 -13.54
N THR A 254 15.24 8.62 -14.08
CA THR A 254 16.19 9.59 -14.65
C THR A 254 16.59 10.65 -13.62
N PRO A 255 17.89 10.83 -13.31
CA PRO A 255 18.34 11.89 -12.42
C PRO A 255 18.28 13.24 -13.13
N VAL A 256 17.26 14.03 -12.81
CA VAL A 256 17.03 15.37 -13.38
C VAL A 256 17.85 16.45 -12.66
N MET A 257 18.20 16.21 -11.40
CA MET A 257 19.13 17.07 -10.66
C MET A 257 20.12 16.25 -9.87
N LYS A 258 21.39 16.67 -9.90
CA LYS A 258 22.48 15.98 -9.20
C LYS A 258 23.14 16.90 -8.19
N ASN A 259 23.56 16.32 -7.07
CA ASN A 259 24.31 16.97 -5.99
C ASN A 259 23.60 18.18 -5.37
N VAL A 260 22.27 18.15 -5.32
CA VAL A 260 21.44 19.19 -4.70
C VAL A 260 21.73 19.22 -3.19
N PRO A 261 22.04 20.38 -2.59
CA PRO A 261 22.16 20.49 -1.14
C PRO A 261 20.89 20.02 -0.44
N GLU A 262 21.02 19.18 0.59
CA GLU A 262 19.89 18.53 1.28
C GLU A 262 18.83 19.54 1.77
N LYS A 263 19.28 20.72 2.24
CA LYS A 263 18.43 21.82 2.71
C LYS A 263 17.51 22.41 1.63
N ASP A 264 17.92 22.34 0.36
CA ASP A 264 17.21 22.92 -0.78
C ASP A 264 16.41 21.85 -1.55
N ALA A 265 16.69 20.57 -1.28
CA ALA A 265 16.21 19.45 -2.08
C ALA A 265 14.69 19.26 -2.09
N ILE A 266 14.00 19.54 -0.98
CA ILE A 266 12.53 19.44 -0.92
C ILE A 266 11.88 20.52 -1.78
N LYS A 267 12.45 21.74 -1.77
CA LYS A 267 11.98 22.82 -2.62
C LYS A 267 12.14 22.46 -4.09
N GLU A 268 13.28 21.90 -4.47
CA GLU A 268 13.53 21.48 -5.85
C GLU A 268 12.65 20.30 -6.28
N LEU A 269 12.37 19.36 -5.37
CA LEU A 269 11.42 18.27 -5.62
C LEU A 269 10.02 18.83 -5.92
N LEU A 270 9.51 19.74 -5.09
CA LEU A 270 8.21 20.38 -5.32
C LEU A 270 8.17 21.14 -6.63
N ARG A 271 9.23 21.89 -6.95
CA ARG A 271 9.35 22.64 -8.21
C ARG A 271 9.15 21.73 -9.42
N ILE A 272 9.78 20.55 -9.43
CA ILE A 272 9.63 19.58 -10.53
C ILE A 272 8.21 19.01 -10.59
N ILE A 273 7.63 18.67 -9.43
CA ILE A 273 6.26 18.14 -9.36
C ILE A 273 5.25 19.17 -9.88
N ASP A 274 5.42 20.44 -9.52
CA ASP A 274 4.56 21.53 -9.95
C ASP A 274 4.68 21.82 -11.45
N GLU A 275 5.91 21.78 -11.99
CA GLU A 275 6.17 21.91 -13.44
C GLU A 275 5.45 20.83 -14.25
N ASP A 276 5.49 19.59 -13.78
CA ASP A 276 4.80 18.46 -14.42
C ASP A 276 3.28 18.58 -14.31
N GLY A 277 2.77 19.01 -13.15
CA GLY A 277 1.34 19.25 -12.95
C GLY A 277 0.78 20.35 -13.87
N GLN A 278 1.53 21.44 -14.06
CA GLN A 278 1.14 22.52 -14.97
C GLN A 278 1.19 22.08 -16.44
N ALA A 279 2.22 21.34 -16.84
CA ALA A 279 2.33 20.80 -18.18
C ALA A 279 1.20 19.79 -18.50
N GLY A 280 0.83 18.94 -17.54
CA GLY A 280 -0.28 18.00 -17.67
C GLY A 280 -1.64 18.68 -17.84
N ASN A 281 -1.90 19.75 -17.09
CA ASN A 281 -3.13 20.54 -17.21
C ASN A 281 -3.21 21.29 -18.55
N GLN A 282 -2.09 21.82 -19.06
CA GLN A 282 -2.05 22.47 -20.37
C GLN A 282 -2.28 21.46 -21.50
N ALA A 283 -1.68 20.28 -21.44
CA ALA A 283 -1.90 19.21 -22.43
C ALA A 283 -3.35 18.71 -22.44
N ALA A 284 -3.98 18.50 -21.27
CA ALA A 284 -5.38 18.13 -21.15
C ALA A 284 -6.32 19.20 -21.73
N SER A 285 -6.04 20.49 -21.49
CA SER A 285 -6.83 21.60 -22.04
C SER A 285 -6.73 21.76 -23.56
N SER A 286 -5.65 21.25 -24.19
CA SER A 286 -5.45 21.28 -25.64
C SER A 286 -6.08 20.09 -26.38
N ALA A 287 -6.34 18.98 -25.68
CA ALA A 287 -6.94 17.77 -26.25
C ALA A 287 -8.48 17.84 -26.34
N ASP A 288 -9.11 18.77 -25.61
CA ASP A 288 -10.56 19.01 -25.60
C ASP A 288 -11.04 20.01 -26.68
N GLN A 289 -10.20 20.37 -27.66
CA GLN A 289 -10.68 21.12 -28.82
C GLN A 289 -11.40 20.17 -29.80
N PRO A 290 -12.72 20.34 -30.04
CA PRO A 290 -13.41 19.54 -31.03
C PRO A 290 -12.79 19.80 -32.40
N LEU A 291 -12.31 18.73 -33.05
CA LEU A 291 -11.96 18.73 -34.46
C LEU A 291 -13.20 19.20 -35.24
N LEU A 292 -13.19 20.46 -35.67
CA LEU A 292 -14.18 20.98 -36.61
C LEU A 292 -14.07 20.16 -37.90
N PRO A 293 -15.17 19.54 -38.38
CA PRO A 293 -15.13 18.80 -39.62
C PRO A 293 -14.85 19.76 -40.78
N GLN A 294 -13.87 19.40 -41.62
CA GLN A 294 -13.66 19.98 -42.96
C GLN A 294 -14.66 19.40 -43.95
#